data_AF-A0A2T6FZP0-F1
#
_entry.id   AF-A0A2T6FZP0-F1
#
_cell.length_a   1.000
_cell.length_b   1.000
_cell.length_c   1.000
_cell.angle_alpha   90.00
_cell.angle_beta   90.00
_cell.angle_gamma   90.00
#
_symmetry.space_group_name_H-M   'P 1'
#
loop_
_entity.id
_entity.type
_entity.pdbx_description
1 polymer ?
#
loop_
_entity_poly.entity_id
_entity_poly.type
_entity_poly.pdbx_seq_one_letter_code
_entity_poly.pdbx_strand_id
1 'polypeptide(L)'
;MQDDRRTGMVRVVDNLGRIVIPTELRRMLNLNPDVKTEYFCDDKRKAIMVYRYHCNECLFCSGKEQTIYFKKFYICMPCIQSLPALQVFLARVERERVNEKKKIKKITKRRKELLDRLHKAMKENPEASQRKLAEILGVSQSWVSQLIRNQPIDGSGVGC
;
A
#
# COMPACT_ATOMS: atom_id res chain seq x y z
N MET A 1 13.06 44.47 8.12
CA MET A 1 11.98 45.05 8.94
C MET A 1 10.70 44.91 8.14
N GLN A 2 9.77 44.08 8.58
CA GLN A 2 8.53 43.81 7.86
C GLN A 2 7.51 44.86 8.33
N ASP A 3 7.12 45.74 7.41
CA ASP A 3 6.21 46.85 7.67
C ASP A 3 4.79 46.31 7.87
N ASP A 4 4.33 46.32 9.12
CA ASP A 4 3.06 45.73 9.52
C ASP A 4 1.94 46.73 9.17
N ARG A 5 1.41 46.63 7.94
CA ARG A 5 0.32 47.50 7.45
C ARG A 5 -0.93 47.32 8.33
N ARG A 6 -1.11 48.18 9.32
CA ARG A 6 -2.34 48.28 10.12
C ARG A 6 -3.47 48.88 9.28
N THR A 7 -4.13 48.04 8.49
CA THR A 7 -5.34 48.39 7.73
C THR A 7 -6.59 48.12 8.57
N GLY A 8 -6.72 48.82 9.71
CA GLY A 8 -7.94 48.75 10.50
C GLY A 8 -9.10 49.40 9.73
N MET A 9 -10.14 48.63 9.38
CA MET A 9 -11.37 49.17 8.79
C MET A 9 -12.58 48.56 9.49
N VAL A 10 -13.56 49.41 9.82
CA VAL A 10 -14.80 49.01 10.47
C VAL A 10 -15.84 48.65 9.41
N ARG A 11 -16.52 47.52 9.59
CA ARG A 11 -17.68 47.10 8.78
C ARG A 11 -18.81 46.66 9.69
N VAL A 12 -20.02 47.00 9.29
CA VAL A 12 -21.24 46.56 9.97
C VAL A 12 -21.54 45.12 9.54
N VAL A 13 -21.89 44.28 10.51
CA VAL A 13 -22.41 42.94 10.25
C VAL A 13 -23.84 43.09 9.74
N ASP A 14 -24.17 42.43 8.64
CA ASP A 14 -25.53 42.52 8.12
C ASP A 14 -26.54 41.74 9.00
N ASN A 15 -27.83 41.85 8.65
CA ASN A 15 -28.91 41.20 9.40
C ASN A 15 -28.83 39.66 9.40
N LEU A 16 -27.99 39.06 8.56
CA LEU A 16 -27.79 37.62 8.45
C LEU A 16 -26.46 37.17 9.09
N GLY A 17 -25.72 38.08 9.74
CA GLY A 17 -24.43 37.75 10.35
C GLY A 17 -23.25 37.73 9.37
N ARG A 18 -23.40 38.21 8.14
CA ARG A 18 -22.33 38.20 7.13
C ARG A 18 -21.44 39.43 7.27
N ILE A 19 -20.14 39.22 7.07
CA ILE A 19 -19.13 40.28 7.03
C ILE A 19 -18.55 40.33 5.62
N VAL A 20 -18.57 41.52 5.01
CA VAL A 20 -18.01 41.71 3.67
C VAL A 20 -16.51 41.97 3.78
N ILE A 21 -15.71 41.09 3.17
CA ILE A 21 -14.26 41.32 3.01
C ILE A 21 -14.04 42.27 1.81
N PRO A 22 -13.37 43.42 2.03
CA PRO A 22 -13.04 44.38 0.98
C PRO A 22 -12.30 43.76 -0.19
N THR A 23 -12.52 44.29 -1.39
CA THR A 23 -11.92 43.76 -2.63
C THR A 23 -10.40 43.77 -2.60
N GLU A 24 -9.80 44.77 -1.96
CA GLU A 24 -8.35 44.91 -1.80
C GLU A 24 -7.79 43.75 -0.98
N LEU A 25 -8.39 43.47 0.18
CA LEU A 25 -7.99 42.35 1.04
C LEU A 25 -8.24 41.00 0.35
N ARG A 26 -9.35 40.85 -0.39
CA ARG A 26 -9.62 39.63 -1.18
C ARG A 26 -8.53 39.37 -2.21
N ARG A 27 -8.07 40.40 -2.93
CA ARG A 27 -6.97 40.28 -3.90
C ARG A 27 -5.64 39.96 -3.22
N MET A 28 -5.32 40.62 -2.10
CA MET A 28 -4.07 40.36 -1.36
C MET A 28 -4.02 38.95 -0.75
N LEU A 29 -5.16 38.43 -0.28
CA LEU A 29 -5.27 37.12 0.35
C LEU A 29 -5.69 36.00 -0.62
N ASN A 30 -5.85 36.30 -1.91
CA ASN A 30 -6.33 35.38 -2.94
C ASN A 30 -7.67 34.69 -2.58
N LEU A 31 -8.62 35.44 -2.02
CA LEU A 31 -9.97 34.99 -1.67
C LEU A 31 -10.94 35.26 -2.82
N ASN A 32 -10.85 34.45 -3.87
CA ASN A 32 -11.76 34.49 -5.01
C ASN A 32 -13.15 33.91 -4.65
N PRO A 33 -14.22 34.17 -5.43
CA PRO A 33 -15.61 33.80 -5.10
C PRO A 33 -15.89 32.32 -4.76
N ASP A 34 -15.00 31.39 -5.13
CA ASP A 34 -15.15 29.95 -4.88
C ASP A 34 -14.12 29.38 -3.88
N VAL A 35 -13.35 30.27 -3.24
CA VAL A 35 -12.34 29.87 -2.26
C VAL A 35 -13.01 29.60 -0.93
N LYS A 36 -12.89 28.36 -0.45
CA LYS A 36 -13.30 28.00 0.91
C LYS A 36 -12.38 28.67 1.92
N THR A 37 -12.97 29.15 3.02
CA THR A 37 -12.24 29.74 4.14
C THR A 37 -12.51 28.96 5.42
N GLU A 38 -11.51 28.91 6.29
CA GLU A 38 -11.60 28.33 7.62
C GLU A 38 -11.61 29.45 8.66
N TYR A 39 -12.47 29.33 9.65
CA TYR A 39 -12.64 30.30 10.73
C TYR A 39 -12.09 29.71 12.02
N PHE A 40 -11.24 30.48 12.71
CA PHE A 40 -10.74 30.16 14.05
C PHE A 40 -11.19 31.24 15.01
N CYS A 41 -11.69 30.83 16.18
CA CYS A 41 -12.15 31.74 17.22
C CYS A 41 -11.12 31.81 18.35
N ASP A 42 -10.77 33.02 18.77
CA ASP A 42 -10.01 33.29 20.00
C ASP A 42 -10.94 33.95 21.03
N ASP A 43 -11.43 33.15 21.98
CA ASP A 43 -12.38 33.59 23.00
C ASP A 43 -11.78 34.66 23.94
N LYS A 44 -10.48 34.60 24.20
CA LYS A 44 -9.81 35.54 25.12
C LYS A 44 -9.73 36.93 24.50
N ARG A 45 -9.41 36.99 23.21
CA ARG A 45 -9.31 38.26 22.45
C ARG A 45 -10.62 38.69 21.81
N LYS A 46 -11.67 37.85 21.91
CA LYS A 46 -12.96 38.01 21.19
C LYS A 46 -12.73 38.29 19.69
N ALA A 47 -11.86 37.50 19.08
CA ALA A 47 -11.42 37.70 17.71
C ALA A 47 -11.74 36.48 16.84
N ILE A 48 -12.02 36.74 15.57
CA ILE A 48 -12.17 35.70 14.53
C ILE A 48 -11.00 35.85 13.56
N MET A 49 -10.28 34.77 13.33
CA MET A 49 -9.21 34.67 12.34
C MET A 49 -9.71 33.86 11.15
N VAL A 50 -9.46 34.36 9.95
CA VAL A 50 -9.89 33.72 8.70
C VAL A 50 -8.68 33.28 7.90
N TYR A 51 -8.62 32.00 7.58
CA TYR A 51 -7.62 31.42 6.70
C TYR A 51 -8.26 30.91 5.42
N ARG A 52 -7.44 30.81 4.36
CA ARG A 52 -7.84 30.02 3.20
C ARG A 52 -7.88 28.55 3.62
N TYR A 53 -9.02 27.90 3.38
CA TYR A 53 -9.16 26.49 3.67
C TYR A 53 -8.28 25.68 2.71
N HIS A 54 -7.48 24.78 3.29
CA HIS A 54 -6.71 23.81 2.55
C HIS A 54 -7.43 22.47 2.66
N CYS A 55 -8.11 22.03 1.60
CA CYS A 55 -8.69 20.70 1.57
C CYS A 55 -7.58 19.63 1.65
N ASN A 56 -7.90 18.46 2.24
CA ASN A 56 -7.14 17.21 2.09
C ASN A 56 -7.23 16.67 0.64
N GLU A 57 -7.03 17.53 -0.35
CA GLU A 57 -7.12 17.23 -1.77
C GLU A 57 -5.72 17.19 -2.35
N CYS A 58 -5.47 16.25 -3.25
CA CYS A 58 -4.22 16.14 -3.97
C CYS A 58 -3.92 17.44 -4.71
N LEU A 59 -2.71 17.97 -4.51
CA LEU A 59 -2.19 19.17 -5.18
C LEU A 59 -2.29 19.10 -6.71
N PHE A 60 -2.20 17.90 -7.30
CA PHE A 60 -2.12 17.72 -8.75
C PHE A 60 -3.48 17.46 -9.41
N CYS A 61 -4.31 16.59 -8.82
CA CYS A 61 -5.57 16.17 -9.44
C CYS A 61 -6.83 16.60 -8.68
N SER A 62 -6.67 17.30 -7.55
CA SER A 62 -7.77 17.68 -6.62
C SER A 62 -8.57 16.50 -6.07
N GLY A 63 -8.10 15.26 -6.25
CA GLY A 63 -8.72 14.06 -5.70
C GLY A 63 -8.50 13.93 -4.19
N LYS A 64 -9.45 13.31 -3.48
CA LYS A 64 -9.42 13.12 -2.01
C LYS A 64 -9.02 11.72 -1.59
N GLU A 65 -8.95 10.79 -2.54
CA GLU A 65 -8.65 9.40 -2.25
C GLU A 65 -7.16 9.21 -1.98
N GLN A 66 -6.85 8.51 -0.89
CA GLN A 66 -5.49 8.05 -0.58
C GLN A 66 -4.45 9.20 -0.58
N THR A 67 -4.82 10.36 -0.04
CA THR A 67 -3.94 11.53 0.06
C THR A 67 -2.97 11.42 1.23
N ILE A 68 -1.69 11.67 0.95
CA ILE A 68 -0.60 11.69 1.92
C ILE A 68 -0.12 13.13 2.08
N TYR A 69 0.08 13.58 3.32
CA TYR A 69 0.62 14.89 3.62
C TYR A 69 2.15 14.90 3.51
N PHE A 70 2.70 15.77 2.67
CA PHE A 70 4.12 15.92 2.44
C PHE A 70 4.49 17.38 2.19
N LYS A 71 5.42 17.93 3.00
CA LYS A 71 5.94 19.31 2.87
C LYS A 71 4.84 20.38 2.67
N LYS A 72 3.76 20.31 3.46
CA LYS A 72 2.59 21.22 3.41
C LYS A 72 1.60 21.00 2.28
N PHE A 73 1.75 19.94 1.50
CA PHE A 73 0.83 19.58 0.43
C PHE A 73 0.25 18.19 0.67
N TYR A 74 -1.00 17.99 0.27
CA TYR A 74 -1.58 16.66 0.16
C TYR A 74 -1.32 16.15 -1.25
N ILE A 75 -0.88 14.90 -1.39
CA ILE A 75 -0.62 14.26 -2.68
C ILE A 75 -1.26 12.87 -2.63
N CYS A 76 -2.12 12.53 -3.59
CA CYS A 76 -2.73 11.21 -3.66
C CYS A 76 -1.76 10.13 -4.18
N MET A 77 -1.97 8.89 -3.73
CA MET A 77 -1.17 7.75 -4.16
C MET A 77 -1.12 7.56 -5.69
N PRO A 78 -2.22 7.74 -6.45
CA PRO A 78 -2.17 7.70 -7.91
C PRO A 78 -1.18 8.70 -8.53
N CYS A 79 -1.15 9.95 -8.05
CA CYS A 79 -0.21 10.96 -8.56
C CYS A 79 1.25 10.65 -8.19
N ILE A 80 1.48 10.02 -7.04
CA ILE A 80 2.82 9.55 -6.65
C ILE A 80 3.28 8.42 -7.58
N GLN A 81 2.38 7.46 -7.85
CA GLN A 81 2.67 6.29 -8.68
C GLN A 81 2.82 6.64 -10.17
N SER A 82 2.21 7.71 -10.65
CA SER A 82 2.38 8.19 -12.03
C SER A 82 3.73 8.86 -12.29
N LEU A 83 4.58 9.05 -11.28
CA LEU A 83 5.91 9.62 -11.47
C LEU A 83 6.77 8.67 -12.32
N PRO A 84 7.32 9.11 -13.48
CA PRO A 84 8.03 8.23 -14.40
C PRO A 84 9.20 7.47 -13.76
N ALA A 85 9.99 8.16 -12.93
CA ALA A 85 11.10 7.55 -12.22
C ALA A 85 10.65 6.44 -11.24
N LEU A 86 9.50 6.64 -10.60
CA LEU A 86 8.93 5.65 -9.67
C LEU A 86 8.38 4.45 -10.44
N GLN A 87 7.78 4.68 -11.61
CA GLN A 87 7.19 3.62 -12.43
C GLN A 87 8.23 2.61 -12.91
N VAL A 88 9.43 3.07 -13.29
CA VAL A 88 10.56 2.20 -13.65
C VAL A 88 10.99 1.33 -12.47
N PHE A 89 11.10 1.92 -11.27
CA PHE A 89 11.44 1.19 -10.05
C PHE A 89 10.37 0.16 -9.69
N LEU A 90 9.10 0.54 -9.69
CA LEU A 90 7.97 -0.35 -9.39
C LEU A 90 7.92 -1.54 -10.36
N ALA A 91 8.09 -1.30 -11.66
CA ALA A 91 8.13 -2.37 -12.67
C ALA A 91 9.29 -3.35 -12.46
N ARG A 92 10.43 -2.91 -11.93
CA ARG A 92 11.54 -3.80 -11.55
C ARG A 92 11.15 -4.67 -10.35
N VAL A 93 10.64 -4.06 -9.28
CA VAL A 93 10.22 -4.78 -8.06
C VAL A 93 9.14 -5.81 -8.38
N GLU A 94 8.19 -5.48 -9.24
CA GLU A 94 7.15 -6.41 -9.68
C GLU A 94 7.71 -7.61 -10.44
N ARG A 95 8.67 -7.39 -11.36
CA ARG A 95 9.34 -8.49 -12.06
C ARG A 95 10.09 -9.42 -11.11
N GLU A 96 10.79 -8.86 -10.12
CA GLU A 96 11.48 -9.64 -9.08
C GLU A 96 10.49 -10.49 -8.28
N ARG A 97 9.37 -9.91 -7.83
CA ARG A 97 8.29 -10.63 -7.13
C ARG A 97 7.68 -11.75 -7.99
N VAL A 98 7.45 -11.50 -9.27
CA VAL A 98 6.89 -12.50 -10.20
C VAL A 98 7.89 -13.64 -10.40
N ASN A 99 9.17 -13.35 -10.54
CA ASN A 99 10.21 -14.36 -10.70
C ASN A 99 10.34 -15.25 -9.46
N GLU A 100 10.30 -14.67 -8.26
CA GLU A 100 10.32 -15.42 -7.00
C GLU A 100 9.12 -16.37 -6.92
N LYS A 101 7.91 -15.86 -7.22
CA LYS A 101 6.68 -16.68 -7.27
C LYS A 101 6.79 -17.82 -8.29
N LYS A 102 7.34 -17.56 -9.49
CA LYS A 102 7.56 -18.60 -10.51
C LYS A 102 8.55 -19.67 -10.05
N LYS A 103 9.64 -19.27 -9.38
CA LYS A 103 10.64 -20.18 -8.81
C LYS A 103 10.02 -21.09 -7.75
N ILE A 104 9.27 -20.51 -6.81
CA ILE A 104 8.54 -21.26 -5.76
C ILE A 104 7.55 -22.25 -6.40
N LYS A 105 6.77 -21.81 -7.39
CA LYS A 105 5.81 -22.66 -8.11
C LYS A 105 6.48 -23.82 -8.86
N LYS A 106 7.66 -23.58 -9.45
CA LYS A 106 8.44 -24.63 -10.14
C LYS A 106 9.01 -25.67 -9.16
N ILE A 107 9.49 -25.22 -8.00
CA ILE A 107 10.01 -26.11 -6.94
C ILE A 107 8.88 -26.98 -6.37
N THR A 108 7.74 -26.39 -6.04
CA THR A 108 6.56 -27.13 -5.54
C THR A 108 6.02 -28.12 -6.58
N LYS A 109 5.95 -27.73 -7.86
CA LYS A 109 5.56 -28.66 -8.95
C LYS A 109 6.51 -29.86 -9.04
N ARG A 110 7.83 -29.63 -9.08
CA ARG A 110 8.83 -30.71 -9.15
C ARG A 110 8.75 -31.66 -7.95
N ARG A 111 8.52 -31.11 -6.75
CA ARG A 111 8.34 -31.91 -5.53
C ARG A 111 7.10 -32.81 -5.63
N LYS A 112 5.98 -32.26 -6.12
CA LYS A 112 4.74 -33.02 -6.32
C LYS A 112 4.93 -34.17 -7.31
N GLU A 113 5.53 -33.89 -8.47
CA GLU A 113 5.80 -34.90 -9.50
C GLU A 113 6.70 -36.04 -9.00
N LEU A 114 7.68 -35.71 -8.16
CA LEU A 114 8.57 -36.71 -7.56
C LEU A 114 7.87 -37.54 -6.46
N LEU A 115 6.94 -36.95 -5.71
CA LEU A 115 6.08 -37.69 -4.78
C LEU A 115 5.19 -38.70 -5.52
N ASP A 116 4.56 -38.27 -6.61
CA ASP A 116 3.71 -39.14 -7.44
C ASP A 116 4.51 -40.35 -7.97
N ARG A 117 5.76 -40.12 -8.42
CA ARG A 117 6.67 -41.18 -8.87
C ARG A 117 7.09 -42.11 -7.73
N LEU A 118 7.34 -41.58 -6.53
CA LEU A 118 7.68 -42.39 -5.36
C LEU A 118 6.52 -43.32 -4.97
N HIS A 119 5.29 -42.80 -4.93
CA HIS A 119 4.09 -43.61 -4.67
C HIS A 119 3.92 -44.74 -5.68
N LYS A 120 4.15 -44.46 -6.96
CA LYS A 120 4.12 -45.49 -8.01
C LYS A 120 5.18 -46.57 -7.79
N ALA A 121 6.43 -46.18 -7.48
CA ALA A 121 7.53 -47.12 -7.26
C ALA A 121 7.31 -48.01 -6.02
N MET A 122 6.72 -47.46 -4.95
CA MET A 122 6.33 -48.21 -3.76
C MET A 122 5.24 -49.25 -4.05
N LYS A 123 4.28 -48.92 -4.93
CA LYS A 123 3.22 -49.85 -5.34
C LYS A 123 3.75 -51.00 -6.21
N GLU A 124 4.68 -50.71 -7.11
CA GLU A 124 5.28 -51.70 -8.01
C GLU A 124 6.32 -52.58 -7.32
N ASN A 125 6.95 -52.08 -6.24
CA ASN A 125 7.97 -52.81 -5.48
C ASN A 125 7.71 -52.70 -3.97
N PRO A 126 6.75 -53.46 -3.42
CA PRO A 126 6.34 -53.34 -2.02
C PRO A 126 7.44 -53.71 -1.00
N GLU A 127 8.36 -54.61 -1.38
CA GLU A 127 9.49 -55.05 -0.54
C GLU A 127 10.79 -54.23 -0.81
N ALA A 128 10.75 -53.22 -1.69
CA ALA A 128 11.95 -52.47 -2.04
C ALA A 128 12.42 -51.59 -0.88
N SER A 129 13.69 -51.75 -0.49
CA SER A 129 14.32 -50.85 0.48
C SER A 129 14.37 -49.40 -0.03
N GLN A 130 14.44 -48.44 0.88
CA GLN A 130 14.56 -47.01 0.53
C GLN A 130 15.77 -46.73 -0.37
N ARG A 131 16.86 -47.49 -0.22
CA ARG A 131 18.04 -47.41 -1.09
C ARG A 131 17.71 -47.87 -2.51
N LYS A 132 16.92 -48.94 -2.65
CA LYS A 132 16.51 -49.43 -3.97
C LYS A 132 15.52 -48.50 -4.66
N LEU A 133 14.58 -47.91 -3.91
CA LEU A 133 13.66 -46.88 -4.42
C LEU A 133 14.42 -45.61 -4.86
N ALA A 134 15.48 -45.23 -4.14
CA ALA A 134 16.35 -44.11 -4.48
C ALA A 134 17.10 -44.34 -5.81
N GLU A 135 17.62 -45.55 -6.04
CA GLU A 135 18.23 -45.96 -7.32
C GLU A 135 17.24 -45.86 -8.48
N ILE A 136 16.02 -46.39 -8.31
CA ILE A 136 14.98 -46.38 -9.34
C ILE A 136 14.55 -44.95 -9.69
N LEU A 137 14.45 -44.07 -8.69
CA LEU A 137 14.00 -42.70 -8.87
C LEU A 137 15.11 -41.73 -9.26
N GLY A 138 16.38 -42.16 -9.18
CA GLY A 138 17.55 -41.33 -9.47
C GLY A 138 17.75 -40.19 -8.45
N VAL A 139 17.42 -40.43 -7.18
CA VAL A 139 17.52 -39.44 -6.08
C VAL A 139 18.33 -40.01 -4.91
N SER A 140 18.66 -39.19 -3.92
CA SER A 140 19.39 -39.68 -2.74
C SER A 140 18.47 -40.42 -1.75
N GLN A 141 19.00 -41.45 -1.10
CA GLN A 141 18.25 -42.24 -0.11
C GLN A 141 17.77 -41.39 1.08
N SER A 142 18.56 -40.41 1.53
CA SER A 142 18.16 -39.45 2.56
C SER A 142 16.92 -38.64 2.16
N TRP A 143 16.78 -38.32 0.88
CA TRP A 143 15.63 -37.58 0.36
C TRP A 143 14.38 -38.45 0.29
N VAL A 144 14.50 -39.72 -0.12
CA VAL A 144 13.41 -40.71 -0.05
C VAL A 144 12.92 -40.88 1.39
N SER A 145 13.84 -40.99 2.34
CA SER A 145 13.53 -41.05 3.78
C SER A 145 12.80 -39.79 4.27
N GLN A 146 13.21 -38.58 3.83
CA GLN A 146 12.53 -37.33 4.17
C GLN A 146 11.15 -37.21 3.54
N LEU A 147 10.94 -37.75 2.33
CA LEU A 147 9.63 -37.76 1.69
C LEU A 147 8.67 -38.70 2.41
N ILE A 148 9.12 -39.90 2.77
CA ILE A 148 8.31 -40.90 3.49
C ILE A 148 7.91 -40.37 4.87
N ARG A 149 8.84 -39.74 5.61
CA ARG A 149 8.59 -39.19 6.96
C ARG A 149 7.61 -38.01 6.99
N ASN A 150 7.45 -37.28 5.89
CA ASN A 150 6.63 -36.06 5.83
C ASN A 150 5.30 -36.26 5.10
N GLN A 151 4.84 -37.50 4.89
CA GLN A 151 3.53 -37.78 4.30
C GLN A 151 2.43 -37.66 5.35
N PRO A 152 1.26 -37.06 5.02
CA PRO A 152 0.09 -37.16 5.88
C PRO A 152 -0.36 -38.62 5.93
N ILE A 153 -0.52 -39.16 7.14
CA ILE A 153 -0.98 -40.53 7.38
C ILE A 153 -2.50 -40.54 7.11
N ASP A 154 -2.91 -40.82 5.88
CA ASP A 154 -4.31 -41.10 5.58
C ASP A 154 -4.61 -42.57 5.91
N GLY A 155 -5.20 -42.76 7.10
CA GLY A 155 -6.16 -43.84 7.36
C GLY A 155 -5.66 -45.08 8.12
N SER A 156 -6.26 -45.31 9.30
CA SER A 156 -6.48 -46.62 9.95
C SER A 156 -5.28 -47.52 10.27
N GLY A 157 -5.03 -47.72 11.57
CA GLY A 157 -4.79 -49.06 12.10
C GLY A 157 -3.41 -49.38 12.70
N VAL A 158 -3.41 -49.47 14.04
CA VAL A 158 -2.77 -50.51 14.88
C VAL A 158 -1.26 -50.44 15.18
N GLY A 159 -0.97 -50.31 16.49
CA GLY A 159 0.16 -50.93 17.23
C GLY A 159 1.45 -50.10 17.27
N CYS A 160 2.01 -49.71 18.41
CA CYS A 160 1.78 -49.98 19.83
C CYS A 160 2.00 -48.70 20.64
#